data_AF-A0A940A382-F1
#
_entry.id   AF-A0A940A382-F1
#
_cell.length_a   1.000
_cell.length_b   1.000
_cell.length_c   1.000
_cell.angle_alpha   90.00
_cell.angle_beta   90.00
_cell.angle_gamma   90.00
#
_symmetry.space_group_name_H-M   'P 1'
#
loop_
_entity.id
_entity.type
_entity.pdbx_description
1 polymer ?
#
loop_
_entity_poly.entity_id
_entity_poly.type
_entity_poly.pdbx_seq_one_letter_code
_entity_poly.pdbx_strand_id
1 'polypeptide(L)'
;MASTLVQFRTDDVSKAKAVSICERLGMDLPSYLRMCIYRLNQENGIPFSMNVNDIPVNSGLEAMKMASRIAEDNGITDMSLDEINAEIKASRKKGRP
;
A
#
# COMPACT_ATOMS: atom_id res chain seq x y z
N MET A 1 13.78 -31.40 -3.41
CA MET A 1 13.15 -30.35 -4.22
C MET A 1 13.91 -30.24 -5.52
N ALA A 2 13.23 -30.17 -6.67
CA ALA A 2 13.90 -29.97 -7.95
C ALA A 2 14.53 -28.57 -7.99
N SER A 3 15.81 -28.48 -8.35
CA SER A 3 16.48 -27.20 -8.60
C SER A 3 16.32 -26.84 -10.07
N THR A 4 15.78 -25.66 -10.35
CA THR A 4 15.62 -25.13 -11.72
C THR A 4 16.63 -24.01 -11.96
N LEU A 5 17.26 -24.00 -13.14
CA LEU A 5 18.16 -22.93 -13.56
C LEU A 5 17.36 -21.70 -13.99
N VAL A 6 17.76 -20.53 -13.50
CA VAL A 6 17.23 -19.23 -13.95
C VAL A 6 18.39 -18.41 -14.53
N GLN A 7 18.23 -17.92 -15.77
CA GLN A 7 19.24 -17.12 -16.46
C GLN A 7 18.72 -15.70 -16.71
N PHE A 8 19.58 -14.71 -16.45
CA PHE A 8 19.29 -13.30 -16.65
C PHE A 8 20.30 -12.69 -17.62
N ARG A 9 19.83 -11.81 -18.50
CA ARG A 9 20.70 -10.99 -19.35
C ARG A 9 20.89 -9.63 -18.68
N THR A 10 22.14 -9.19 -18.55
CA THR A 10 22.51 -7.89 -18.00
C THR A 10 23.87 -7.48 -18.57
N ASP A 11 24.22 -6.21 -18.49
CA ASP A 11 25.56 -5.75 -18.83
C ASP A 11 26.56 -6.02 -17.68
N ASP A 12 27.84 -6.10 -18.03
CA ASP A 12 28.89 -6.48 -17.09
C ASP A 12 29.08 -5.45 -15.97
N VAL A 13 28.84 -4.16 -16.24
CA VAL A 13 29.03 -3.07 -15.26
C VAL A 13 27.94 -3.13 -14.19
N SER A 14 26.69 -3.28 -14.62
CA SER A 14 25.52 -3.45 -13.76
C SER A 14 25.66 -4.69 -12.89
N LYS A 15 26.11 -5.81 -13.48
CA LYS A 15 26.39 -7.05 -12.74
C LYS A 15 27.47 -6.85 -11.68
N ALA A 16 28.62 -6.27 -12.04
CA ALA A 16 29.73 -6.05 -11.12
C ALA A 16 29.31 -5.16 -9.94
N LYS A 17 28.54 -4.10 -10.22
CA LYS A 17 27.99 -3.21 -9.19
C LYS A 17 27.04 -3.96 -8.24
N ALA A 18 26.13 -4.77 -8.77
CA ALA A 18 25.20 -5.56 -7.96
C ALA A 18 25.94 -6.57 -7.06
N VAL A 19 26.94 -7.28 -7.59
CA VAL A 19 27.79 -8.21 -6.82
C VAL A 19 28.48 -7.47 -5.68
N SER A 20 29.11 -6.33 -5.94
CA SER A 20 29.78 -5.53 -4.89
C SER A 20 28.83 -5.07 -3.79
N ILE A 21 27.59 -4.72 -4.11
CA ILE A 21 26.57 -4.36 -3.11
C ILE A 21 26.22 -5.58 -2.26
N CYS A 22 25.94 -6.73 -2.87
CA CYS A 22 25.61 -7.96 -2.14
C CYS A 22 26.76 -8.41 -1.23
N GLU A 23 28.00 -8.35 -1.68
CA GLU A 23 29.18 -8.71 -0.89
C GLU A 23 29.33 -7.82 0.35
N ARG A 24 29.11 -6.51 0.20
CA ARG A 24 29.10 -5.56 1.33
C ARG A 24 28.00 -5.85 2.35
N LEU A 25 26.90 -6.49 1.91
CA LEU A 25 25.82 -6.96 2.76
C LEU A 25 26.06 -8.38 3.31
N GLY A 26 27.19 -9.02 2.97
CA GLY A 26 27.56 -10.35 3.43
C GLY A 26 26.85 -11.51 2.73
N MET A 27 26.40 -11.31 1.48
CA MET A 27 25.73 -12.35 0.68
C MET A 27 26.14 -12.34 -0.78
N ASP A 28 25.91 -13.43 -1.50
CA ASP A 28 26.11 -13.48 -2.95
C ASP A 28 24.87 -13.03 -3.72
N LEU A 29 25.07 -12.63 -4.98
CA LEU A 29 23.98 -12.18 -5.86
C LEU A 29 22.88 -13.25 -6.05
N PRO A 30 23.20 -14.56 -6.23
CA PRO A 30 22.18 -15.61 -6.28
C PRO A 30 21.33 -15.71 -5.01
N SER A 31 21.88 -15.57 -3.80
CA SER A 31 21.09 -15.61 -2.57
C SER A 31 20.14 -14.43 -2.48
N TYR A 32 20.59 -13.22 -2.84
CA TYR A 32 19.72 -12.04 -2.93
C TYR A 32 18.54 -12.27 -3.88
N LEU A 33 18.79 -12.80 -5.08
CA LEU A 33 17.72 -13.09 -6.06
C LEU A 33 16.73 -14.15 -5.56
N ARG A 34 17.21 -15.19 -4.85
CA ARG A 34 16.32 -16.18 -4.22
C ARG A 34 15.44 -15.55 -3.13
N MET A 35 15.98 -14.65 -2.32
CA MET A 35 15.21 -13.90 -1.33
C MET A 35 14.11 -13.07 -2.00
N CYS A 36 14.43 -12.39 -3.10
CA CYS A 36 13.45 -11.63 -3.88
C CYS A 36 12.31 -12.52 -4.40
N ILE A 37 12.62 -13.71 -4.93
CA ILE A 37 11.61 -14.69 -5.37
C ILE A 37 10.74 -15.15 -4.19
N TYR A 38 11.35 -15.43 -3.03
CA TYR A 38 10.62 -15.84 -1.83
C TYR A 38 9.64 -14.75 -1.37
N ARG A 39 10.11 -13.50 -1.26
CA ARG A 39 9.27 -12.35 -0.86
C ARG A 39 8.18 -12.09 -1.88
N LEU A 40 8.49 -12.23 -3.17
CA LEU A 40 7.49 -12.09 -4.24
C LEU A 40 6.32 -13.06 -4.08
N ASN A 41 6.62 -14.33 -3.81
CA ASN A 41 5.60 -15.35 -3.59
C ASN A 41 4.85 -15.15 -2.27
N GLN A 42 5.56 -14.74 -1.21
CA GLN A 42 4.97 -14.53 0.11
C GLN A 42 3.98 -13.35 0.11
N GLU A 43 4.31 -12.27 -0.59
CA GLU A 43 3.54 -11.03 -0.59
C GLU A 43 2.58 -10.92 -1.79
N ASN A 44 2.63 -11.88 -2.73
CA ASN A 44 1.97 -11.77 -4.04
C ASN A 44 2.25 -10.42 -4.73
N GLY A 45 3.50 -9.94 -4.63
CA GLY A 45 3.91 -8.59 -5.02
C GLY A 45 5.40 -8.50 -5.31
N ILE A 46 5.90 -7.31 -5.65
CA ILE A 46 7.34 -7.11 -5.91
C ILE A 46 8.07 -6.70 -4.63
N PRO A 47 9.32 -7.18 -4.40
CA PRO A 47 10.07 -6.99 -3.15
C PRO A 47 10.72 -5.60 -3.04
N PHE A 48 10.10 -4.57 -3.60
CA PHE A 48 10.46 -3.17 -3.50
C PHE A 48 9.22 -2.31 -3.76
N SER A 49 9.15 -1.14 -3.12
CA SER A 49 8.08 -0.18 -3.36
C SER A 49 8.20 0.40 -4.77
N MET A 50 7.20 0.17 -5.62
CA MET A 50 7.13 0.76 -6.96
C MET A 50 6.22 1.99 -6.91
N ASN A 51 6.79 3.13 -6.53
CA ASN A 51 6.07 4.40 -6.50
C ASN A 51 6.52 5.28 -7.67
N VAL A 52 5.59 5.59 -8.57
CA VAL A 52 5.63 6.83 -9.35
C VAL A 52 4.87 7.83 -8.49
N ASN A 53 5.50 8.90 -8.01
CA ASN A 53 4.88 9.84 -7.05
C ASN A 53 3.74 10.71 -7.65
N ASP A 54 3.13 10.27 -8.76
CA ASP A 54 1.93 10.86 -9.38
C ASP A 54 0.74 9.88 -9.29
N ILE A 55 0.50 9.32 -8.11
CA ILE A 55 -0.77 8.61 -7.86
C ILE A 55 -1.82 9.69 -7.60
N PRO A 56 -2.83 9.91 -8.47
CA PRO A 56 -3.97 10.73 -8.11
C PRO A 56 -4.60 10.06 -6.89
N VAL A 57 -4.54 10.76 -5.75
CA VAL A 57 -5.10 10.26 -4.50
C VAL A 57 -6.55 9.88 -4.79
N ASN A 58 -6.92 8.64 -4.48
CA ASN A 58 -8.27 8.14 -4.72
C ASN A 58 -9.27 9.16 -4.14
N SER A 59 -10.08 9.79 -4.99
CA SER A 59 -10.97 10.88 -4.59
C SER A 59 -11.95 10.44 -3.50
N GLY A 60 -12.33 9.15 -3.48
CA GLY A 60 -13.11 8.55 -2.41
C GLY A 60 -12.35 8.49 -1.09
N LEU A 61 -11.06 8.16 -1.10
CA LEU A 61 -10.23 8.16 0.11
C LEU A 61 -10.06 9.57 0.69
N GLU A 62 -9.84 10.59 -0.15
CA GLU A 62 -9.76 11.98 0.32
C GLU A 62 -11.12 12.48 0.82
N ALA A 63 -12.22 12.14 0.14
CA ALA A 63 -13.56 12.46 0.61
C ALA A 63 -13.84 11.80 1.98
N MET A 64 -13.45 10.54 2.18
CA MET A 64 -13.59 9.85 3.47
C MET A 64 -12.75 10.49 4.58
N LYS A 65 -11.49 10.87 4.30
CA LYS A 65 -10.65 11.59 5.27
C LYS A 65 -11.23 12.96 5.61
N MET A 66 -11.71 13.71 4.61
CA MET A 66 -12.36 15.00 4.84
C MET A 66 -13.65 14.85 5.65
N ALA A 67 -14.49 13.86 5.32
CA ALA A 67 -15.70 13.57 6.10
C ALA A 67 -15.37 13.22 7.56
N SER A 68 -14.30 12.45 7.79
CA SER A 68 -13.84 12.09 9.13
C SER A 68 -13.41 13.33 9.93
N ARG A 69 -12.64 14.24 9.32
CA ARG A 69 -12.25 15.52 9.95
C ARG A 69 -13.45 16.41 10.27
N ILE A 70 -14.39 16.51 9.34
CA ILE A 70 -15.63 17.28 9.55
C ILE A 70 -16.42 16.67 10.72
N ALA A 71 -16.47 15.34 10.84
CA ALA A 71 -17.14 14.68 11.95
C ALA A 71 -16.44 14.97 13.30
N GLU A 72 -15.11 14.98 13.32
CA GLU A 72 -14.31 15.34 14.51
C GLU A 72 -14.55 16.80 14.93
N ASP A 73 -14.49 17.74 13.97
CA ASP A 73 -14.69 19.18 14.22
C ASP A 73 -16.09 19.48 14.74
N ASN A 74 -17.10 18.73 14.29
CA ASN A 74 -18.47 18.86 14.75
C ASN A 74 -18.77 18.01 16.00
N GLY A 75 -17.80 17.23 16.51
CA GLY A 75 -17.95 16.38 17.70
C GLY A 75 -18.97 15.24 17.51
N ILE A 76 -19.21 14.80 16.27
CA ILE A 76 -20.22 13.79 15.91
C ILE A 76 -19.60 12.42 15.57
N THR A 77 -18.32 12.20 15.92
CA THR A 77 -17.59 10.97 15.66
C THR A 77 -18.14 9.73 16.37
N ASP A 78 -18.72 9.90 17.56
CA ASP A 78 -19.14 8.78 18.43
C ASP A 78 -20.67 8.68 18.60
N MET A 79 -21.45 9.11 17.60
CA MET A 79 -22.91 9.02 17.68
C MET A 79 -23.38 7.56 17.65
N SER A 80 -24.26 7.20 18.58
CA SER A 80 -24.91 5.90 18.59
C SER A 80 -25.90 5.75 17.43
N LEU A 81 -26.22 4.50 17.05
CA LEU A 81 -27.19 4.22 15.98
C LEU A 81 -28.57 4.85 16.25
N ASP A 82 -28.98 4.93 17.52
CA ASP A 82 -30.26 5.52 17.91
C ASP A 82 -30.26 7.05 17.73
N GLU A 83 -29.16 7.72 18.08
CA GLU A 83 -28.97 9.16 17.87
C GLU A 83 -28.91 9.51 16.38
N ILE A 84 -28.18 8.72 15.59
CA ILE A 84 -28.12 8.85 14.12
C ILE A 84 -29.52 8.74 13.53
N ASN A 85 -30.30 7.73 13.92
CA ASN A 85 -31.66 7.53 13.41
C ASN A 85 -32.60 8.66 13.83
N ALA A 86 -32.46 9.19 15.05
CA ALA A 86 -33.24 10.32 15.54
C ALA A 86 -32.94 11.59 14.74
N GLU A 87 -31.66 11.88 14.46
CA GLU A 87 -31.23 13.02 13.65
C GLU A 87 -31.73 12.91 12.20
N ILE A 88 -31.57 11.75 11.55
CA ILE A 88 -32.06 11.50 10.19
C ILE A 88 -33.58 11.72 10.12
N LYS A 89 -34.33 11.23 11.12
CA LYS A 89 -35.78 11.41 11.21
C LYS A 89 -36.16 12.88 11.38
N ALA A 90 -35.45 13.63 12.22
CA ALA A 90 -35.67 15.05 12.43
C ALA A 90 -35.37 15.88 11.17
N SER A 91 -34.25 15.62 10.49
CA SER A 91 -33.84 16.28 9.26
C SER A 91 -34.80 16.00 8.10
N ARG A 92 -35.26 14.75 7.94
CA ARG A 92 -36.29 14.38 6.94
C ARG A 92 -37.64 15.03 7.21
N LYS A 93 -37.99 15.26 8.49
CA LYS A 93 -39.22 15.97 8.88
C LYS A 93 -39.12 17.47 8.59
N LYS A 94 -37.93 18.06 8.68
CA LYS A 94 -37.64 19.48 8.43
C LYS A 94 -37.47 19.81 6.94
N GLY A 95 -37.04 18.83 6.13
CA GLY A 95 -36.81 18.97 4.69
C GLY A 95 -38.03 18.73 3.79
N ARG A 96 -39.26 18.77 4.32
CA ARG A 96 -40.48 18.67 3.51
C ARG A 96 -41.18 20.03 3.50
N PRO A 97 -41.32 20.73 2.35
CA PRO A 97 -42.50 21.55 2.15
C PRO A 97 -43.77 20.68 2.23
#